data_AF-A0A956AXH0-F1
#
_entry.id   AF-A0A956AXH0-F1
#
_cell.length_a   1.000
_cell.length_b   1.000
_cell.length_c   1.000
_cell.angle_alpha   90.00
_cell.angle_beta   90.00
_cell.angle_gamma   90.00
#
_symmetry.space_group_name_H-M   'P 1'
#
loop_
_entity.id
_entity.type
_entity.pdbx_description
1 polymer ?
#
loop_
_entity_poly.entity_id
_entity_poly.type
_entity_poly.pdbx_seq_one_letter_code
_entity_poly.pdbx_strand_id
1 'polypeptide(L)'
;MSEGAIFLNSGPLFNAERLETIEDVTEWGELGDDVRVAYTMIREAFEKHATLLAGNPSVEETRFYMINPTLYALNFSHSVAESVSLGDDQVVRVDYTCFANANDFYEAEPARGSLGFFRPAITIVGAEAWGSSFDEAPDDGDEPAVLPAQRLDVLLRTTGRDYGILSNGCDWRLYHRATSSQNSTFFQADMIAAMKSEFEDFKRFYLLFNRDAFIRDDTGMCFLDRLLQ
;
A
#
# COMPACT_ATOMS: atom_id res chain seq x y z
N MET A 1 10.55 6.99 -18.85
CA MET A 1 10.73 5.59 -18.44
C MET A 1 12.16 5.47 -17.97
N SER A 2 12.40 5.67 -16.68
CA SER A 2 13.66 5.27 -16.07
C SER A 2 13.72 3.75 -16.09
N GLU A 3 14.82 3.17 -16.57
CA GLU A 3 15.17 1.76 -16.32
C GLU A 3 15.38 1.60 -14.80
N GLY A 4 14.29 1.45 -14.06
CA GLY A 4 14.27 1.12 -12.65
C GLY A 4 14.13 -0.40 -12.46
N ALA A 5 14.65 -0.91 -11.34
CA ALA A 5 14.35 -2.28 -10.94
C ALA A 5 12.84 -2.41 -10.65
N ILE A 6 12.20 -3.50 -11.10
CA ILE A 6 10.78 -3.78 -10.82
C ILE A 6 10.53 -3.80 -9.30
N PHE A 7 11.48 -4.36 -8.55
CA PHE A 7 11.43 -4.42 -7.09
C PHE A 7 12.68 -3.79 -6.47
N LEU A 8 12.48 -3.03 -5.39
CA LEU A 8 13.55 -2.40 -4.62
C LEU A 8 13.34 -2.66 -3.13
N ASN A 9 14.30 -3.31 -2.49
CA ASN A 9 14.34 -3.51 -1.04
C ASN A 9 15.37 -2.53 -0.42
N SER A 10 14.90 -1.34 -0.03
CA SER A 10 15.76 -0.26 0.48
C SER A 10 15.88 -0.31 2.00
N GLY A 11 17.05 0.10 2.53
CA GLY A 11 17.31 0.08 3.98
C GLY A 11 17.18 -1.31 4.61
N PRO A 12 17.39 -2.36 3.80
CA PRO A 12 16.48 -3.50 3.58
C PRO A 12 15.37 -3.69 4.63
N LEU A 13 14.12 -3.51 4.22
CA LEU A 13 12.95 -3.85 5.04
C LEU A 13 12.83 -5.37 5.25
N PHE A 14 13.03 -6.12 4.16
CA PHE A 14 12.98 -7.58 4.18
C PHE A 14 14.37 -8.19 4.17
N ASN A 15 14.49 -9.38 4.76
CA ASN A 15 15.66 -10.22 4.61
C ASN A 15 15.82 -10.63 3.14
N ALA A 16 17.00 -10.36 2.56
CA ALA A 16 17.26 -10.58 1.14
C ALA A 16 17.15 -12.06 0.74
N GLU A 17 17.64 -12.99 1.56
CA GLU A 17 17.59 -14.43 1.27
C GLU A 17 16.15 -14.93 1.23
N ARG A 18 15.32 -14.53 2.22
CA ARG A 18 13.89 -14.89 2.26
C ARG A 18 13.13 -14.32 1.06
N LEU A 19 13.50 -13.12 0.62
CA LEU A 19 12.91 -12.48 -0.54
C LEU A 19 13.34 -13.22 -1.83
N GLU A 20 14.60 -13.62 -1.97
CA GLU A 20 15.09 -14.40 -3.12
C GLU A 20 14.37 -15.76 -3.25
N THR A 21 14.11 -16.45 -2.13
CA THR A 21 13.41 -17.75 -2.10
C THR A 21 11.89 -17.63 -1.94
N ILE A 22 11.30 -16.47 -2.24
CA ILE A 22 9.86 -16.26 -2.02
C ILE A 22 8.97 -17.21 -2.84
N GLU A 23 9.50 -17.77 -3.93
CA GLU A 23 8.76 -18.72 -4.77
C GLU A 23 8.68 -20.13 -4.16
N ASP A 24 9.52 -20.41 -3.17
CA ASP A 24 9.57 -21.71 -2.49
C ASP A 24 8.62 -21.76 -1.27
N VAL A 25 8.02 -20.63 -0.88
CA VAL A 25 7.11 -20.57 0.27
C VAL A 25 5.73 -21.15 -0.08
N THR A 26 5.05 -21.68 0.92
CA THR A 26 3.74 -22.33 0.75
C THR A 26 2.73 -21.37 0.13
N GLU A 27 2.71 -20.12 0.60
CA GLU A 27 1.80 -19.07 0.16
C GLU A 27 1.93 -18.79 -1.34
N TRP A 28 3.13 -18.92 -1.92
CA TRP A 28 3.34 -18.79 -3.37
C TRP A 28 2.66 -19.92 -4.14
N GLY A 29 2.75 -21.15 -3.65
CA GLY A 29 2.11 -22.32 -4.26
C GLY A 29 0.58 -22.29 -4.13
N GLU A 30 0.06 -21.62 -3.09
CA GLU A 30 -1.37 -21.49 -2.80
C GLU A 30 -2.06 -20.32 -3.54
N LEU A 31 -1.28 -19.42 -4.17
CA LEU A 31 -1.82 -18.39 -5.05
C LEU A 31 -2.55 -19.03 -6.24
N GLY A 32 -3.87 -19.16 -6.10
CA GLY A 32 -4.77 -19.72 -7.10
C GLY A 32 -5.17 -18.72 -8.20
N ASP A 33 -6.39 -18.87 -8.73
CA ASP A 33 -6.87 -18.03 -9.84
C ASP A 33 -7.02 -16.55 -9.47
N ASP A 34 -7.08 -16.22 -8.18
CA ASP A 34 -7.20 -14.85 -7.66
C ASP A 34 -6.10 -13.92 -8.19
N VAL A 35 -4.86 -14.41 -8.32
CA VAL A 35 -3.78 -13.58 -8.88
C VAL A 35 -4.01 -13.25 -10.35
N ARG A 36 -4.63 -14.15 -11.13
CA ARG A 36 -4.97 -13.91 -12.55
C ARG A 36 -6.15 -12.94 -12.69
N VAL A 37 -7.12 -13.04 -11.78
CA VAL A 37 -8.23 -12.09 -11.70
C VAL A 37 -7.68 -10.70 -11.40
N ALA A 38 -6.84 -10.57 -10.37
CA ALA A 38 -6.22 -9.30 -10.00
C ALA A 38 -5.38 -8.70 -11.14
N TYR A 39 -4.57 -9.52 -11.81
CA TYR A 39 -3.80 -9.12 -12.99
C TYR A 39 -4.71 -8.52 -14.06
N THR A 40 -5.80 -9.22 -14.41
CA THR A 40 -6.76 -8.77 -15.42
C THR A 40 -7.40 -7.45 -15.02
N MET A 41 -7.87 -7.33 -13.78
CA MET A 41 -8.55 -6.13 -13.28
C MET A 41 -7.64 -4.90 -13.29
N ILE A 42 -6.40 -5.04 -12.81
CA ILE A 42 -5.43 -3.94 -12.78
C ILE A 42 -5.03 -3.55 -14.21
N ARG A 43 -4.80 -4.54 -15.09
CA ARG A 43 -4.47 -4.30 -16.49
C ARG A 43 -5.59 -3.56 -17.23
N GLU A 44 -6.83 -3.99 -17.07
CA GLU A 44 -7.98 -3.32 -17.67
C GLU A 44 -8.16 -1.89 -17.13
N ALA A 45 -7.95 -1.66 -15.83
CA ALA A 45 -7.98 -0.31 -15.26
C ALA A 45 -6.89 0.59 -15.86
N PHE A 46 -5.67 0.08 -16.01
CA PHE A 46 -4.57 0.80 -16.64
C PHE A 46 -4.85 1.09 -18.12
N GLU A 47 -5.26 0.09 -18.91
CA GLU A 47 -5.56 0.23 -20.34
C GLU A 47 -6.69 1.23 -20.58
N LYS A 48 -7.76 1.18 -19.76
CA LYS A 48 -8.91 2.08 -19.85
C LYS A 48 -8.53 3.55 -19.60
N HIS A 49 -7.60 3.81 -18.68
CA HIS A 49 -7.24 5.17 -18.27
C HIS A 49 -5.88 5.65 -18.80
N ALA A 50 -5.19 4.85 -19.63
CA ALA A 50 -3.82 5.13 -20.09
C ALA A 50 -3.61 6.55 -20.64
N THR A 51 -4.55 7.05 -21.46
CA THR A 51 -4.48 8.41 -22.01
C THR A 51 -4.61 9.49 -20.95
N LEU A 52 -5.44 9.28 -19.92
CA LEU A 52 -5.63 10.22 -18.81
C LEU A 52 -4.40 10.22 -17.89
N LEU A 53 -3.84 9.04 -17.63
CA LEU A 53 -2.62 8.85 -16.83
C LEU A 53 -1.38 9.46 -17.52
N ALA A 54 -1.35 9.52 -18.85
CA ALA A 54 -0.28 10.16 -19.61
C ALA A 54 -0.31 11.70 -19.57
N GLY A 55 -1.37 12.30 -19.02
CA GLY A 55 -1.44 13.73 -18.74
C GLY A 55 -0.69 14.05 -17.43
N ASN A 56 -1.42 14.62 -16.47
CA ASN A 56 -0.97 14.86 -15.10
C ASN A 56 -2.20 14.80 -14.18
N PRO A 57 -2.75 13.61 -13.93
CA PRO A 57 -3.96 13.49 -13.12
C PRO A 57 -3.68 13.93 -11.67
N SER A 58 -4.67 14.57 -11.06
CA SER A 58 -4.66 14.88 -9.63
C SER A 58 -4.57 13.62 -8.77
N VAL A 59 -4.33 13.79 -7.47
CA VAL A 59 -4.37 12.67 -6.50
C VAL A 59 -5.72 11.95 -6.56
N GLU A 60 -6.85 12.69 -6.57
CA GLU A 60 -8.19 12.08 -6.62
C GLU A 60 -8.46 11.33 -7.94
N GLU A 61 -7.96 11.85 -9.05
CA GLU A 61 -8.02 11.13 -10.32
C GLU A 61 -7.14 9.87 -10.31
N THR A 62 -5.94 9.95 -9.76
CA THR A 62 -5.03 8.80 -9.60
C THR A 62 -5.66 7.72 -8.72
N ARG A 63 -6.31 8.14 -7.63
CA ARG A 63 -7.10 7.28 -6.74
C ARG A 63 -8.21 6.56 -7.50
N PHE A 64 -8.98 7.29 -8.28
CA PHE A 64 -10.09 6.74 -9.04
C PHE A 64 -9.62 5.81 -10.17
N TYR A 65 -8.63 6.22 -10.95
CA TYR A 65 -8.16 5.48 -12.13
C TYR A 65 -7.37 4.22 -11.77
N MET A 66 -6.57 4.26 -10.70
CA MET A 66 -5.57 3.22 -10.42
C MET A 66 -5.57 2.69 -9.00
N ILE A 67 -5.58 3.53 -7.96
CA ILE A 67 -5.43 3.02 -6.58
C ILE A 67 -6.69 2.24 -6.13
N ASN A 68 -7.90 2.79 -6.31
CA ASN A 68 -9.16 2.12 -5.97
C ASN A 68 -9.32 0.76 -6.67
N PRO A 69 -9.20 0.64 -8.00
CA PRO A 69 -9.33 -0.65 -8.67
C PRO A 69 -8.23 -1.62 -8.25
N THR A 70 -7.02 -1.13 -7.95
CA THR A 70 -5.92 -1.99 -7.47
C THR A 70 -6.19 -2.51 -6.06
N LEU A 71 -6.63 -1.66 -5.11
CA LEU A 71 -7.00 -2.12 -3.76
C LEU A 71 -8.13 -3.15 -3.80
N TYR A 72 -9.11 -2.96 -4.68
CA TYR A 72 -10.16 -3.95 -4.89
C TYR A 72 -9.61 -5.27 -5.46
N ALA A 73 -8.75 -5.20 -6.49
CA ALA A 73 -8.10 -6.37 -7.08
C ALA A 73 -7.18 -7.12 -6.09
N LEU A 74 -6.60 -6.40 -5.13
CA LEU A 74 -5.80 -6.94 -4.02
C LEU A 74 -6.65 -7.49 -2.86
N ASN A 75 -7.97 -7.64 -3.05
CA ASN A 75 -8.94 -8.21 -2.11
C ASN A 75 -9.13 -7.41 -0.80
N PHE A 76 -8.81 -6.11 -0.77
CA PHE A 76 -9.10 -5.28 0.40
C PHE A 76 -10.54 -4.81 0.45
N SER A 77 -11.18 -4.99 1.60
CA SER A 77 -12.31 -4.13 1.99
C SER A 77 -11.72 -2.82 2.51
N HIS A 78 -12.06 -1.67 1.94
CA HIS A 78 -11.44 -0.41 2.34
C HIS A 78 -12.43 0.74 2.46
N SER A 79 -12.14 1.64 3.40
CA SER A 79 -12.78 2.95 3.47
C SER A 79 -11.85 4.04 2.96
N VAL A 80 -12.42 5.21 2.66
CA VAL A 80 -11.77 6.29 1.94
C VAL A 80 -11.84 7.56 2.79
N ALA A 81 -10.70 8.24 2.96
CA ALA A 81 -10.60 9.56 3.56
C ALA A 81 -11.12 9.65 5.02
N GLU A 82 -10.68 8.73 5.86
CA GLU A 82 -11.08 8.70 7.27
C GLU A 82 -10.26 9.72 8.06
N SER A 83 -10.95 10.63 8.75
CA SER A 83 -10.32 11.65 9.59
C SER A 83 -10.46 11.30 11.05
N VAL A 84 -9.41 11.53 11.83
CA VAL A 84 -9.43 11.37 13.29
C VAL A 84 -8.87 12.61 13.96
N SER A 85 -9.58 13.07 14.99
CA SER A 85 -9.11 14.16 15.86
C SER A 85 -8.18 13.61 16.93
N LEU A 86 -7.03 14.23 17.11
CA LEU A 86 -6.02 13.86 18.10
C LEU A 86 -6.06 14.75 19.36
N GLY A 87 -7.03 15.65 19.46
CA GLY A 87 -7.06 16.74 20.44
C GLY A 87 -6.36 18.00 19.91
N ASP A 88 -6.47 19.11 20.65
CA ASP A 88 -5.81 20.40 20.35
C ASP A 88 -5.95 20.88 18.89
N ASP A 89 -7.16 20.73 18.31
CA ASP A 89 -7.51 21.05 16.92
C ASP A 89 -6.68 20.30 15.85
N GLN A 90 -5.89 19.29 16.25
CA GLN A 90 -5.16 18.44 15.34
C GLN A 90 -6.08 17.36 14.76
N VAL A 91 -6.16 17.32 13.44
CA VAL A 91 -6.86 16.28 12.68
C VAL A 91 -5.87 15.65 11.73
N VAL A 92 -5.80 14.31 11.73
CA VAL A 92 -5.07 13.56 10.71
C VAL A 92 -6.06 12.84 9.81
N ARG A 93 -5.70 12.73 8.53
CA ARG A 93 -6.51 12.06 7.50
C ARG A 93 -5.74 10.86 6.97
N VAL A 94 -6.42 9.72 6.92
CA VAL A 94 -5.93 8.49 6.29
C VAL A 94 -6.65 8.33 4.96
N ASP A 95 -5.90 8.27 3.86
CA ASP A 95 -6.52 8.18 2.52
C ASP A 95 -7.28 6.87 2.33
N TYR A 96 -6.71 5.75 2.78
CA TYR A 96 -7.37 4.46 2.81
C TYR A 96 -7.12 3.71 4.11
N THR A 97 -8.21 3.20 4.70
CA THR A 97 -8.14 2.24 5.79
C THR A 97 -8.56 0.88 5.24
N CYS A 98 -7.67 -0.10 5.31
CA CYS A 98 -7.86 -1.42 4.72
C CYS A 98 -8.19 -2.45 5.80
N PHE A 99 -9.18 -3.28 5.53
CA PHE A 99 -9.72 -4.33 6.39
C PHE A 99 -9.60 -5.68 5.68
N ALA A 100 -9.54 -6.76 6.44
CA ALA A 100 -9.48 -8.10 5.85
C ALA A 100 -10.81 -8.45 5.16
N ASN A 101 -11.93 -7.97 5.70
CA ASN A 101 -13.24 -8.27 5.15
C ASN A 101 -14.25 -7.17 5.52
N ALA A 102 -15.46 -7.29 4.95
CA ALA A 102 -16.53 -6.33 5.20
C ALA A 102 -17.03 -6.34 6.65
N ASN A 103 -16.95 -7.47 7.36
CA ASN A 103 -17.36 -7.56 8.76
C ASN A 103 -16.44 -6.72 9.65
N ASP A 104 -15.12 -6.80 9.46
CA ASP A 104 -14.14 -5.97 10.17
C ASP A 104 -14.39 -4.46 9.95
N PHE A 105 -14.79 -4.08 8.72
CA PHE A 105 -15.21 -2.71 8.44
C PHE A 105 -16.49 -2.33 9.21
N TYR A 106 -17.51 -3.19 9.22
CA TYR A 106 -18.75 -2.92 9.96
C TYR A 106 -18.55 -2.86 11.47
N GLU A 107 -17.59 -3.63 12.01
CA GLU A 107 -17.19 -3.53 13.41
C GLU A 107 -16.48 -2.21 13.74
N ALA A 108 -15.71 -1.66 12.80
CA ALA A 108 -15.05 -0.36 12.93
C ALA A 108 -16.01 0.83 12.79
N GLU A 109 -17.03 0.71 11.94
CA GLU A 109 -17.89 1.82 11.48
C GLU A 109 -18.46 2.69 12.62
N PRO A 110 -18.97 2.12 13.74
CA PRO A 110 -19.48 2.91 14.86
C PRO A 110 -18.44 3.80 15.54
N ALA A 111 -17.14 3.52 15.36
CA ALA A 111 -16.03 4.25 15.97
C ALA A 111 -15.39 5.31 15.04
N ARG A 112 -15.97 5.58 13.86
CA ARG A 112 -15.53 6.63 12.93
C ARG A 112 -15.31 7.97 13.63
N GLY A 113 -14.28 8.70 13.20
CA GLY A 113 -13.85 9.94 13.85
C GLY A 113 -12.96 9.77 15.08
N SER A 114 -12.73 8.52 15.52
CA SER A 114 -11.85 8.18 16.66
C SER A 114 -10.78 7.17 16.25
N LEU A 115 -9.74 7.03 17.10
CA LEU A 115 -8.71 5.99 16.90
C LEU A 115 -9.27 4.56 16.95
N GLY A 116 -10.44 4.36 17.57
CA GLY A 116 -11.11 3.06 17.62
C GLY A 116 -11.46 2.51 16.24
N PHE A 117 -11.71 3.38 15.26
CA PHE A 117 -12.03 2.99 13.88
C PHE A 117 -10.92 2.15 13.23
N PHE A 118 -9.65 2.46 13.54
CA PHE A 118 -8.52 1.78 12.91
C PHE A 118 -8.22 0.45 13.58
N ARG A 119 -8.84 0.10 14.71
CA ARG A 119 -8.48 -1.09 15.49
C ARG A 119 -8.56 -2.40 14.69
N PRO A 120 -9.60 -2.69 13.89
CA PRO A 120 -9.67 -3.91 13.09
C PRO A 120 -9.04 -3.74 11.69
N ALA A 121 -8.47 -2.57 11.36
CA ALA A 121 -7.77 -2.38 10.10
C ALA A 121 -6.46 -3.18 10.06
N ILE A 122 -6.14 -3.78 8.92
CA ILE A 122 -4.92 -4.57 8.72
C ILE A 122 -3.76 -3.75 8.16
N THR A 123 -4.06 -2.65 7.46
CA THR A 123 -3.06 -1.69 6.95
C THR A 123 -3.73 -0.35 6.63
N ILE A 124 -2.92 0.67 6.35
CA ILE A 124 -3.36 1.96 5.83
C ILE A 124 -2.59 2.29 4.54
N VAL A 125 -3.22 3.04 3.64
CA VAL A 125 -2.58 3.50 2.40
C VAL A 125 -2.65 5.00 2.29
N GLY A 126 -1.50 5.64 2.02
CA GLY A 126 -1.39 7.03 1.59
C GLY A 126 -1.31 7.12 0.07
N ALA A 127 -1.99 8.10 -0.51
CA ALA A 127 -2.08 8.29 -1.94
C ALA A 127 -1.32 9.54 -2.42
N GLU A 128 -0.61 9.41 -3.53
CA GLU A 128 0.03 10.51 -4.23
C GLU A 128 -0.48 10.62 -5.68
N ALA A 129 -0.15 11.73 -6.35
CA ALA A 129 -0.50 11.94 -7.75
C ALA A 129 0.30 11.00 -8.67
N TRP A 130 -0.28 10.60 -9.80
CA TRP A 130 0.33 9.62 -10.71
C TRP A 130 1.77 9.96 -11.08
N GLY A 131 2.68 9.00 -10.85
CA GLY A 131 4.09 9.13 -11.18
C GLY A 131 4.88 10.15 -10.34
N SER A 132 4.27 10.76 -9.32
CA SER A 132 4.98 11.64 -8.38
C SER A 132 5.97 10.84 -7.52
N SER A 133 7.04 11.52 -7.10
CA SER A 133 8.09 10.93 -6.27
C SER A 133 7.64 10.80 -4.81
N PHE A 134 8.02 9.71 -4.15
CA PHE A 134 7.87 9.56 -2.70
C PHE A 134 9.06 10.14 -1.90
N ASP A 135 10.16 10.44 -2.59
CA ASP A 135 11.42 10.87 -2.01
C ASP A 135 11.61 12.40 -2.07
N GLU A 136 10.65 13.09 -2.67
CA GLU A 136 10.55 14.53 -2.73
C GLU A 136 9.28 14.97 -2.01
N ALA A 137 9.35 16.07 -1.28
CA ALA A 137 8.17 16.62 -0.64
C ALA A 137 7.36 17.37 -1.71
N PRO A 138 6.02 17.23 -1.73
CA PRO A 138 5.19 17.97 -2.67
C PRO A 138 5.37 19.49 -2.47
N ASP A 139 5.37 20.22 -3.57
CA ASP A 139 5.38 21.69 -3.56
C ASP A 139 3.96 22.21 -3.30
N ASP A 140 3.59 22.26 -2.01
CA ASP A 140 2.28 22.71 -1.54
C ASP A 140 2.26 24.22 -1.16
N GLY A 141 3.19 25.00 -1.71
CA GLY A 141 3.22 26.46 -1.53
C GLY A 141 3.72 26.91 -0.15
N ASP A 142 2.85 27.50 0.67
CA ASP A 142 3.21 28.15 1.95
C ASP A 142 3.35 27.16 3.13
N GLU A 143 2.90 25.90 2.97
CA GLU A 143 3.07 24.88 4.00
C GLU A 143 4.47 24.25 3.95
N PRO A 144 5.08 23.90 5.10
CA PRO A 144 6.36 23.23 5.10
C PRO A 144 6.23 21.87 4.41
N ALA A 145 7.00 21.68 3.33
CA ALA A 145 6.96 20.46 2.53
C ALA A 145 7.37 19.24 3.38
N VAL A 146 6.43 18.31 3.60
CA VAL A 146 6.66 17.07 4.36
C VAL A 146 6.75 15.90 3.38
N LEU A 147 7.77 15.05 3.54
CA LEU A 147 7.90 13.86 2.69
C LEU A 147 6.70 12.92 2.86
N PRO A 148 6.19 12.31 1.78
CA PRO A 148 5.15 11.27 1.86
C PRO A 148 5.43 10.21 2.93
N ALA A 149 6.67 9.72 3.02
CA ALA A 149 7.08 8.72 4.01
C ALA A 149 6.95 9.22 5.46
N GLN A 150 7.23 10.51 5.70
CA GLN A 150 7.08 11.12 7.02
C GLN A 150 5.61 11.26 7.41
N ARG A 151 4.73 11.61 6.45
CA ARG A 151 3.27 11.64 6.68
C ARG A 151 2.77 10.25 7.05
N LEU A 152 3.21 9.21 6.33
CA LEU A 152 2.83 7.83 6.62
C LEU A 152 3.34 7.35 8.00
N ASP A 153 4.57 7.69 8.40
CA ASP A 153 5.10 7.34 9.73
C ASP A 153 4.21 7.89 10.86
N VAL A 154 3.79 9.15 10.75
CA VAL A 154 2.86 9.77 11.72
C VAL A 154 1.55 8.99 11.77
N LEU A 155 0.98 8.62 10.62
CA LEU A 155 -0.27 7.86 10.57
C LEU A 155 -0.11 6.45 11.16
N LEU A 156 1.00 5.75 10.91
CA LEU A 156 1.27 4.44 11.48
C LEU A 156 1.34 4.49 13.01
N ARG A 157 2.05 5.48 13.56
CA ARG A 157 2.13 5.68 15.01
C ARG A 157 0.78 6.04 15.61
N THR A 158 0.03 6.90 14.94
CA THR A 158 -1.27 7.39 15.40
C THR A 158 -2.32 6.28 15.41
N THR A 159 -2.44 5.53 14.32
CA THR A 159 -3.42 4.43 14.16
C THR A 159 -2.97 3.12 14.82
N GLY A 160 -1.70 3.04 15.21
CA GLY A 160 -1.08 1.83 15.75
C GLY A 160 -1.01 0.68 14.75
N ARG A 161 -1.05 0.95 13.44
CA ARG A 161 -0.86 -0.09 12.40
C ARG A 161 0.62 -0.39 12.24
N ASP A 162 0.97 -1.66 12.08
CA ASP A 162 2.37 -2.06 11.91
C ASP A 162 2.86 -1.89 10.48
N TYR A 163 1.97 -1.99 9.49
CA TYR A 163 2.29 -1.79 8.09
C TYR A 163 1.50 -0.64 7.48
N GLY A 164 2.13 0.04 6.53
CA GLY A 164 1.50 1.07 5.71
C GLY A 164 2.06 1.05 4.30
N ILE A 165 1.24 1.50 3.35
CA ILE A 165 1.59 1.56 1.94
C ILE A 165 1.55 3.02 1.47
N LEU A 166 2.53 3.46 0.69
CA LEU A 166 2.39 4.62 -0.18
C LEU A 166 2.18 4.16 -1.62
N SER A 167 1.24 4.79 -2.31
CA SER A 167 1.05 4.54 -3.74
C SER A 167 0.74 5.83 -4.51
N ASN A 168 1.37 5.97 -5.66
CA ASN A 168 1.06 6.95 -6.70
C ASN A 168 0.31 6.28 -7.87
N GLY A 169 -0.24 5.08 -7.66
CA GLY A 169 -0.93 4.27 -8.68
C GLY A 169 -0.01 3.38 -9.51
N CYS A 170 1.23 3.77 -9.83
CA CYS A 170 2.19 2.92 -10.54
C CYS A 170 3.18 2.24 -9.59
N ASP A 171 3.69 2.97 -8.61
CA ASP A 171 4.55 2.47 -7.55
C ASP A 171 3.75 2.15 -6.30
N TRP A 172 4.15 1.08 -5.64
CA TRP A 172 3.62 0.64 -4.35
C TRP A 172 4.78 0.41 -3.40
N ARG A 173 4.84 1.21 -2.33
CA ARG A 173 5.94 1.19 -1.37
C ARG A 173 5.42 0.82 0.01
N LEU A 174 5.88 -0.32 0.51
CA LEU A 174 5.54 -0.88 1.81
C LEU A 174 6.52 -0.41 2.88
N TYR A 175 5.98 0.03 4.01
CA TYR A 175 6.69 0.45 5.20
C TYR A 175 6.25 -0.35 6.42
N HIS A 176 7.15 -0.53 7.37
CA HIS A 176 6.86 -1.07 8.70
C HIS A 176 7.07 0.00 9.78
N ARG A 177 6.16 0.10 10.74
CA ARG A 177 6.13 1.15 11.78
C ARG A 177 7.40 1.23 12.62
N ALA A 178 8.11 0.11 12.80
CA ALA A 178 9.37 0.11 13.56
C ALA A 178 10.52 0.83 12.83
N THR A 179 10.47 0.91 11.50
CA THR A 179 11.54 1.47 10.66
C THR A 179 11.09 2.66 9.81
N SER A 180 9.79 2.96 9.75
CA SER A 180 9.20 4.01 8.91
C SER A 180 9.80 5.40 9.13
N SER A 181 10.20 5.74 10.36
CA SER A 181 10.83 7.04 10.67
C SER A 181 12.19 7.25 9.98
N GLN A 182 12.82 6.19 9.46
CA GLN A 182 14.06 6.30 8.70
C GLN A 182 13.84 6.84 7.27
N ASN A 183 12.61 6.76 6.75
CA ASN A 183 12.19 7.10 5.37
C ASN A 183 12.88 6.28 4.26
N SER A 184 14.06 5.72 4.51
CA SER A 184 14.89 4.96 3.59
C SER A 184 14.74 3.43 3.71
N THR A 185 13.96 2.94 4.68
CA THR A 185 13.71 1.50 4.89
C THR A 185 12.32 1.13 4.39
N PHE A 186 12.24 0.46 3.25
CA PHE A 186 10.98 0.09 2.60
C PHE A 186 11.18 -1.01 1.56
N PHE A 187 10.08 -1.65 1.16
CA PHE A 187 10.02 -2.45 -0.07
C PHE A 187 9.15 -1.75 -1.11
N GLN A 188 9.66 -1.53 -2.31
CA GLN A 188 8.92 -0.91 -3.42
C GLN A 188 8.76 -1.89 -4.57
N ALA A 189 7.59 -1.84 -5.20
CA ALA A 189 7.31 -2.47 -6.48
C ALA A 189 6.79 -1.42 -7.49
N ASP A 190 7.36 -1.40 -8.69
CA ASP A 190 6.71 -0.80 -9.85
C ASP A 190 5.69 -1.80 -10.38
N MET A 191 4.43 -1.60 -10.01
CA MET A 191 3.33 -2.49 -10.36
C MET A 191 3.12 -2.54 -11.88
N ILE A 192 3.33 -1.42 -12.59
CA ILE A 192 3.14 -1.38 -14.05
C ILE A 192 4.24 -2.15 -14.75
N ALA A 193 5.49 -2.04 -14.29
CA ALA A 193 6.59 -2.84 -14.79
C ALA A 193 6.39 -4.33 -14.48
N ALA A 194 6.00 -4.68 -13.24
CA ALA A 194 5.69 -6.06 -12.86
C ALA A 194 4.57 -6.67 -13.73
N MET A 195 3.53 -5.89 -14.05
CA MET A 195 2.43 -6.31 -14.90
C MET A 195 2.82 -6.50 -16.39
N LYS A 196 3.81 -5.74 -16.87
CA LYS A 196 4.30 -5.79 -18.26
C LYS A 196 5.45 -6.79 -18.47
N SER A 197 6.01 -7.30 -17.39
CA SER A 197 7.07 -8.31 -17.38
C SER A 197 6.46 -9.72 -17.44
N GLU A 198 7.17 -10.71 -16.89
CA GLU A 198 6.67 -12.07 -16.70
C GLU A 198 5.57 -12.13 -15.62
N PHE A 199 4.69 -13.13 -15.72
CA PHE A 199 3.56 -13.26 -14.80
C PHE A 199 4.01 -13.46 -13.35
N GLU A 200 5.15 -14.10 -13.15
CA GLU A 200 5.82 -14.32 -11.86
C GLU A 200 6.17 -13.00 -11.16
N ASP A 201 6.57 -11.96 -11.90
CA ASP A 201 6.81 -10.64 -11.31
C ASP A 201 5.50 -10.05 -10.76
N PHE A 202 4.42 -10.08 -11.54
CA PHE A 202 3.12 -9.66 -11.03
C PHE A 202 2.67 -10.53 -9.84
N LYS A 203 2.92 -11.84 -9.89
CA LYS A 203 2.59 -12.75 -8.79
C LYS A 203 3.32 -12.39 -7.51
N ARG A 204 4.57 -11.95 -7.61
CA ARG A 204 5.37 -11.44 -6.49
C ARG A 204 4.81 -10.14 -5.92
N PHE A 205 4.43 -9.20 -6.79
CA PHE A 205 3.71 -8.00 -6.37
C PHE A 205 2.43 -8.37 -5.62
N TYR A 206 1.61 -9.25 -6.21
CA TYR A 206 0.36 -9.69 -5.61
C TYR A 206 0.59 -10.34 -4.24
N LEU A 207 1.55 -11.26 -4.12
CA LEU A 207 1.85 -11.95 -2.85
C LEU A 207 2.18 -10.97 -1.71
N LEU A 208 2.92 -9.90 -2.01
CA LEU A 208 3.41 -8.96 -1.00
C LEU A 208 2.44 -7.82 -0.68
N PHE A 209 1.51 -7.51 -1.59
CA PHE A 209 0.59 -6.38 -1.43
C PHE A 209 -0.88 -6.77 -1.31
N ASN A 210 -1.26 -8.03 -1.55
CA ASN A 210 -2.65 -8.46 -1.36
C ASN A 210 -3.02 -8.51 0.14
N ARG A 211 -4.33 -8.45 0.40
CA ARG A 211 -4.92 -8.52 1.74
C ARG A 211 -4.30 -9.58 2.65
N ASP A 212 -4.14 -10.80 2.18
CA ASP A 212 -3.70 -11.94 2.99
C ASP A 212 -2.27 -11.79 3.49
N ALA A 213 -1.45 -10.96 2.83
CA ALA A 213 -0.11 -10.63 3.31
C ALA A 213 -0.11 -9.95 4.68
N PHE A 214 -1.19 -9.24 5.02
CA PHE A 214 -1.34 -8.44 6.23
C PHE A 214 -2.18 -9.12 7.32
N ILE A 215 -2.84 -10.24 7.02
CA ILE A 215 -3.67 -10.95 7.99
C ILE A 215 -2.76 -11.68 8.98
N ARG A 216 -2.97 -11.43 10.27
CA ARG A 216 -2.26 -12.11 11.35
C ARG A 216 -2.87 -13.48 11.59
N ASP A 217 -2.01 -14.49 11.72
CA ASP A 217 -2.39 -15.85 12.13
C ASP A 217 -2.58 -15.96 13.65
N ASP A 218 -2.84 -17.18 14.14
CA ASP A 218 -3.04 -17.47 15.58
C ASP A 218 -1.79 -17.16 16.45
N THR A 219 -0.61 -17.04 15.83
CA THR A 219 0.62 -16.62 16.52
C THR A 219 0.74 -15.10 16.62
N GLY A 220 -0.18 -14.38 15.98
CA GLY A 220 -0.20 -12.93 15.89
C GLY A 220 0.75 -12.39 14.82
N MET A 221 1.30 -13.22 13.93
CA MET A 221 2.19 -12.81 12.85
C MET A 221 1.46 -12.84 11.50
N CYS A 222 1.73 -11.87 10.62
CA CYS A 222 1.31 -11.96 9.22
C CYS A 222 2.43 -12.53 8.32
N PHE A 223 2.14 -12.75 7.05
CA PHE A 223 3.14 -13.22 6.08
C PHE A 223 4.35 -12.28 5.99
N LEU A 224 4.11 -10.97 5.96
CA LEU A 224 5.17 -9.95 5.86
C LEU A 224 6.12 -9.97 7.06
N ASP A 225 5.63 -10.30 8.26
CA ASP A 225 6.47 -10.42 9.47
C ASP A 225 7.53 -11.52 9.28
N ARG A 226 7.20 -12.59 8.54
CA ARG A 226 8.12 -13.70 8.24
C ARG A 226 9.22 -13.30 7.26
N LEU A 227 9.07 -12.19 6.55
CA LEU A 227 10.06 -11.68 5.60
C LEU A 227 10.96 -10.59 6.19
N LEU A 228 10.62 -10.02 7.35
CA LEU A 228 11.43 -8.98 8.00
C LEU A 228 12.86 -9.46 8.33
N GLN A 229 13.78 -8.51 8.42
CA GLN A 229 15.18 -8.72 8.80
C GLN A 229 15.34 -9.29 10.21
#